data_AF-M0QKF1-F1
#
_entry.id   AF-M0QKF1-F1
#
_cell.length_a   1.000
_cell.length_b   1.000
_cell.length_c   1.000
_cell.angle_alpha   90.00
_cell.angle_beta   90.00
_cell.angle_gamma   90.00
#
_symmetry.space_group_name_H-M   'P 1'
#
loop_
_entity.id
_entity.type
_entity.pdbx_description
1 polymer ?
#
loop_
_entity_poly.entity_id
_entity_poly.type
_entity_poly.pdbx_seq_one_letter_code
_entity_poly.pdbx_strand_id
1 'polypeptide(L)'
;MRISTPTSISALTRRMGTAIVVTAAGSCVAAGVATAVPPQKAPQPAPAAVVEVPEAGAPVPVSGSEISFQATHAVTQRAASQRAAEGIASLPVPAQYRPANLALAKQFDLALQGALASPGGCLQVVVDPRSRSGNLFNYGFFPVEGRFCS
;
A
#
# COMPACT_ATOMS: atom_id res chain seq x y z
N MET A 1 13.48 6.84 55.66
CA MET A 1 13.74 8.15 55.02
C MET A 1 12.40 8.69 54.52
N ARG A 2 11.93 9.82 55.07
CA ARG A 2 10.72 10.56 54.65
C ARG A 2 11.11 11.61 53.61
N ILE A 3 10.07 12.24 53.01
CA ILE A 3 9.98 13.55 52.32
C ILE A 3 9.63 13.35 50.82
N SER A 4 8.35 13.38 50.42
CA SER A 4 7.45 14.52 50.12
C SER A 4 7.46 14.94 48.64
N THR A 5 6.30 14.82 47.97
CA THR A 5 5.90 15.56 46.75
C THR A 5 5.72 17.06 47.05
N PRO A 6 5.91 18.00 46.09
CA PRO A 6 4.79 18.43 45.23
C PRO A 6 5.14 18.98 43.81
N THR A 7 4.04 19.14 43.07
CA THR A 7 3.75 19.81 41.79
C THR A 7 4.41 21.17 41.54
N SER A 8 4.69 21.54 40.28
CA SER A 8 4.61 22.96 39.85
C SER A 8 4.30 23.15 38.37
N ILE A 9 3.25 23.94 38.12
CA ILE A 9 2.78 24.49 36.85
C ILE A 9 3.40 25.89 36.71
N SER A 10 3.93 26.27 35.56
CA SER A 10 4.20 27.67 35.18
C SER A 10 4.33 27.76 33.65
N ALA A 11 3.39 28.35 32.91
CA ALA A 11 2.97 29.75 32.82
C ALA A 11 3.68 30.50 31.67
N LEU A 12 2.89 30.73 30.62
CA LEU A 12 2.80 31.89 29.72
C LEU A 12 3.83 33.02 29.94
N THR A 13 4.54 33.42 28.88
CA THR A 13 4.99 34.81 28.73
C THR A 13 4.92 35.30 27.29
N ARG A 14 3.95 36.19 27.07
CA ARG A 14 3.87 37.20 26.00
C ARG A 14 5.19 37.96 25.86
N ARG A 15 5.58 38.28 24.62
CA ARG A 15 6.31 39.53 24.33
C ARG A 15 5.59 40.29 23.21
N MET A 16 4.89 41.33 23.63
CA MET A 16 4.48 42.46 22.80
C MET A 16 5.73 43.30 22.52
N GLY A 17 5.92 43.69 21.26
CA GLY A 17 6.89 44.70 20.86
C GLY A 17 6.20 45.69 19.92
N THR A 18 5.98 46.90 20.41
CA THR A 18 5.31 48.02 19.76
C THR A 18 6.35 48.92 19.08
N ALA A 19 6.10 49.40 17.86
CA ALA A 19 6.68 50.66 17.37
C ALA A 19 5.82 51.27 16.25
N ILE A 20 5.50 52.54 16.47
CA ILE A 20 4.70 53.56 15.76
C ILE A 20 5.60 54.10 14.61
N VAL A 21 5.20 54.73 13.47
CA VAL A 21 4.48 55.99 13.22
C VAL A 21 4.44 56.22 11.68
N VAL A 22 3.41 56.93 11.18
CA VAL A 22 3.46 58.12 10.29
C VAL A 22 2.24 58.17 9.35
N THR A 23 1.40 59.18 9.59
CA THR A 23 0.25 59.63 8.80
C THR A 23 0.68 60.67 7.76
N ALA A 24 0.16 60.60 6.52
CA ALA A 24 -0.26 61.79 5.75
C ALA A 24 -0.96 61.42 4.43
N ALA A 25 -2.19 61.92 4.30
CA ALA A 25 -2.88 62.47 3.13
C ALA A 25 -2.80 61.78 1.74
N GLY A 26 -3.96 61.45 1.19
CA GLY A 26 -4.13 61.24 -0.26
C GLY A 26 -5.47 60.58 -0.61
N SER A 27 -6.38 61.36 -1.16
CA SER A 27 -7.71 61.00 -1.65
C SER A 27 -7.75 59.72 -2.51
N CYS A 28 -8.82 58.92 -2.44
CA CYS A 28 -9.55 58.33 -3.57
C CYS A 28 -10.64 57.34 -3.10
N VAL A 29 -11.90 57.68 -3.40
CA VAL A 29 -13.04 56.83 -3.79
C VAL A 29 -13.19 55.45 -3.12
N ALA A 30 -14.28 55.30 -2.38
CA ALA A 30 -14.81 54.02 -1.92
C ALA A 30 -15.10 53.07 -3.10
N ALA A 31 -14.33 51.98 -3.18
CA ALA A 31 -14.70 50.78 -3.91
C ALA A 31 -14.77 49.64 -2.89
N GLY A 32 -16.00 49.23 -2.57
CA GLY A 32 -16.23 48.05 -1.73
C GLY A 32 -15.65 46.82 -2.40
N VAL A 33 -14.55 46.31 -1.87
CA VAL A 33 -13.99 45.03 -2.28
C VAL A 33 -14.80 43.91 -1.61
N ALA A 34 -15.68 43.30 -2.40
CA ALA A 34 -16.28 42.02 -2.09
C ALA A 34 -15.16 40.98 -1.95
N THR A 35 -14.90 40.52 -0.73
CA THR A 35 -14.04 39.37 -0.47
C THR A 35 -14.81 38.12 -0.88
N ALA A 36 -14.59 37.68 -2.13
CA ALA A 36 -15.05 36.38 -2.58
C ALA A 36 -14.38 35.29 -1.74
N VAL A 37 -15.16 34.65 -0.86
CA VAL A 37 -14.77 33.41 -0.19
C VAL A 37 -14.53 32.37 -1.29
N PRO A 38 -13.34 31.77 -1.41
CA PRO A 38 -13.11 30.73 -2.40
C PRO A 38 -14.06 29.57 -2.09
N PRO A 39 -14.78 29.02 -3.08
CA PRO A 39 -15.67 27.89 -2.84
C PRO A 39 -14.87 26.72 -2.29
N GLN A 40 -15.23 26.27 -1.09
CA GLN A 40 -14.72 25.02 -0.53
C GLN A 40 -15.08 23.90 -1.50
N LYS A 41 -14.07 23.39 -2.19
CA LYS A 41 -14.19 22.20 -3.04
C LYS A 41 -14.70 21.07 -2.15
N ALA A 42 -15.92 20.61 -2.41
CA ALA A 42 -16.47 19.43 -1.76
C ALA A 42 -15.44 18.28 -1.84
N PRO A 43 -15.29 17.44 -0.80
CA PRO A 43 -14.39 16.30 -0.83
C PRO A 43 -14.70 15.46 -2.07
N GLN A 44 -13.81 15.49 -3.06
CA GLN A 44 -13.90 14.59 -4.20
C GLN A 44 -13.71 13.17 -3.66
N PRO A 45 -14.56 12.20 -4.04
CA PRO A 45 -14.30 10.81 -3.74
C PRO A 45 -12.89 10.50 -4.22
N ALA A 46 -12.05 9.96 -3.33
CA ALA A 46 -10.75 9.45 -3.72
C ALA A 46 -10.98 8.49 -4.92
N PRO A 47 -10.22 8.60 -6.02
CA PRO A 47 -10.34 7.65 -7.11
C PRO A 47 -10.21 6.25 -6.51
N ALA A 48 -11.18 5.38 -6.83
CA ALA A 48 -11.11 3.99 -6.42
C ALA A 48 -9.73 3.47 -6.83
N ALA A 49 -8.96 2.96 -5.87
CA ALA A 49 -7.68 2.36 -6.16
C ALA A 49 -7.94 1.19 -7.12
N VAL A 50 -7.63 1.39 -8.41
CA VAL A 50 -7.71 0.33 -9.40
C VAL A 50 -6.62 -0.65 -9.00
N VAL A 51 -7.02 -1.78 -8.44
CA VAL A 51 -6.06 -2.86 -8.14
C VAL A 51 -5.67 -3.46 -9.48
N GLU A 52 -4.48 -3.12 -9.95
CA GLU A 52 -3.95 -3.59 -11.22
C GLU A 52 -3.66 -5.09 -11.13
N VAL A 53 -4.35 -5.86 -11.95
CA VAL A 53 -4.10 -7.30 -12.09
C VAL A 53 -2.91 -7.45 -13.03
N PRO A 54 -1.85 -8.17 -12.63
CA PRO A 54 -0.67 -8.34 -13.47
C PRO A 54 -1.03 -9.09 -14.75
N GLU A 55 -0.55 -8.60 -15.89
CA GLU A 55 -0.71 -9.26 -17.17
C GLU A 55 0.19 -10.51 -17.25
N ALA A 56 -0.34 -11.59 -17.82
CA ALA A 56 0.44 -12.81 -18.04
C ALA A 56 1.56 -12.55 -19.06
N GLY A 57 2.77 -13.01 -18.75
CA GLY A 57 3.94 -12.83 -19.62
C GLY A 57 4.79 -14.10 -19.77
N ALA A 58 6.03 -13.92 -20.21
CA ALA A 58 7.02 -14.99 -20.15
C ALA A 58 7.41 -15.31 -18.69
N PRO A 59 7.83 -16.56 -18.38
CA PRO A 59 8.37 -16.89 -17.07
C PRO A 59 9.51 -15.95 -16.67
N VAL A 60 9.49 -15.52 -15.41
CA VAL A 60 10.56 -14.70 -14.85
C VAL A 60 11.81 -15.57 -14.66
N PRO A 61 12.99 -15.13 -15.14
CA PRO A 61 14.24 -15.84 -14.89
C PRO A 61 14.62 -15.74 -13.41
N VAL A 62 15.21 -16.81 -12.86
CA VAL A 62 15.68 -16.86 -11.47
C VAL A 62 17.20 -16.87 -11.38
N SER A 63 17.72 -16.23 -10.34
CA SER A 63 19.14 -16.24 -10.00
C SER A 63 19.55 -17.55 -9.31
N GLY A 64 20.86 -17.80 -9.20
CA GLY A 64 21.37 -19.10 -8.74
C GLY A 64 20.97 -19.54 -7.32
N SER A 65 20.45 -18.65 -6.47
CA SER A 65 19.96 -19.01 -5.12
C SER A 65 18.44 -19.10 -5.02
N GLU A 66 17.71 -18.67 -6.05
CA GLU A 66 16.25 -18.67 -6.08
C GLU A 66 15.74 -20.00 -6.63
N ILE A 67 14.58 -20.42 -6.14
CA ILE A 67 13.93 -21.65 -6.59
C ILE A 67 12.65 -21.27 -7.32
N SER A 68 12.48 -21.72 -8.56
CA SER A 68 11.28 -21.49 -9.35
C SER A 68 10.47 -22.76 -9.54
N PHE A 69 9.15 -22.64 -9.40
CA PHE A 69 8.18 -23.66 -9.74
C PHE A 69 7.16 -23.08 -10.71
N GLN A 70 6.91 -23.77 -11.81
CA GLN A 70 5.85 -23.41 -12.75
C GLN A 70 4.75 -24.46 -12.66
N ALA A 71 3.54 -24.01 -12.32
CA ALA A 71 2.37 -24.86 -12.30
C ALA A 71 1.91 -25.20 -13.73
N THR A 72 1.19 -26.30 -13.90
CA THR A 72 0.41 -26.54 -15.12
C THR A 72 -0.86 -25.70 -15.11
N HIS A 73 -1.47 -25.49 -16.28
CA HIS A 73 -2.74 -24.76 -16.36
C HIS A 73 -3.82 -25.37 -15.45
N ALA A 74 -3.91 -26.71 -15.44
CA ALA A 74 -4.88 -27.44 -14.62
C ALA A 74 -4.67 -27.23 -13.11
N VAL A 75 -3.42 -27.13 -12.65
CA VAL A 75 -3.11 -26.82 -11.25
C VAL A 75 -3.48 -25.38 -10.92
N THR A 76 -3.24 -24.43 -11.81
CA THR A 76 -3.64 -23.02 -11.65
C THR A 76 -5.17 -22.88 -11.56
N GLN A 77 -5.92 -23.55 -12.44
CA GLN A 77 -7.38 -23.59 -12.37
C GLN A 77 -7.87 -24.20 -11.05
N ARG A 78 -7.24 -25.31 -10.62
CA ARG A 78 -7.59 -25.97 -9.36
C ARG A 78 -7.38 -25.02 -8.18
N ALA A 79 -6.25 -24.31 -8.11
CA ALA A 79 -5.96 -23.35 -7.05
C ALA A 79 -7.02 -22.26 -6.96
N ALA A 80 -7.49 -21.73 -8.10
CA ALA A 80 -8.58 -20.76 -8.13
C ALA A 80 -9.92 -21.38 -7.68
N SER A 81 -10.27 -22.56 -8.19
CA SER A 81 -11.52 -23.25 -7.81
C SER A 81 -11.60 -23.59 -6.32
N GLN A 82 -10.44 -23.86 -5.70
CA GLN A 82 -10.31 -24.18 -4.29
C GLN A 82 -10.14 -22.95 -3.40
N ARG A 83 -10.18 -21.74 -3.97
CA ARG A 83 -10.01 -20.49 -3.21
C ARG A 83 -8.71 -20.49 -2.40
N ALA A 84 -7.61 -20.88 -3.06
CA ALA A 84 -6.32 -21.05 -2.39
C ALA A 84 -5.80 -19.74 -1.78
N ALA A 85 -6.12 -18.58 -2.36
CA ALA A 85 -5.77 -17.28 -1.78
C ALA A 85 -6.46 -17.06 -0.42
N GLU A 86 -7.75 -17.36 -0.33
CA GLU A 86 -8.52 -17.31 0.91
C GLU A 86 -8.02 -18.34 1.92
N GLY A 87 -7.59 -19.51 1.43
CA GLY A 87 -6.87 -20.50 2.22
C GLY A 87 -5.63 -19.90 2.89
N ILE A 88 -4.76 -19.23 2.12
CA ILE A 88 -3.58 -18.53 2.66
C ILE A 88 -4.00 -17.47 3.68
N ALA A 89 -4.98 -16.62 3.34
CA ALA A 89 -5.47 -15.56 4.23
C ALA A 89 -6.02 -16.09 5.57
N SER A 90 -6.54 -17.33 5.58
CA SER A 90 -7.14 -17.98 6.75
C SER A 90 -6.15 -18.68 7.68
N LEU A 91 -4.88 -18.79 7.29
CA LEU A 91 -3.86 -19.49 8.08
C LEU A 91 -3.73 -18.88 9.49
N PRO A 92 -3.61 -19.72 10.54
CA PRO A 92 -3.40 -19.24 11.90
C PRO A 92 -1.97 -18.73 12.05
N VAL A 93 -1.76 -17.46 11.70
CA VAL A 93 -0.48 -16.77 11.89
C VAL A 93 -0.50 -15.90 13.14
N PRO A 94 0.64 -15.76 13.85
CA PRO A 94 0.77 -14.78 14.93
C PRO A 94 0.36 -13.37 14.48
N ALA A 95 -0.23 -12.58 15.39
CA ALA A 95 -0.82 -11.29 15.07
C ALA A 95 0.15 -10.34 14.35
N GLN A 96 1.43 -10.37 14.73
CA GLN A 96 2.49 -9.56 14.12
C GLN A 96 2.74 -9.88 12.63
N TYR A 97 2.40 -11.09 12.16
CA TYR A 97 2.60 -11.51 10.77
C TYR A 97 1.32 -11.46 9.94
N ARG A 98 0.17 -11.17 10.56
CA ARG A 98 -1.13 -11.15 9.87
C ARG A 98 -1.17 -10.20 8.66
N PRO A 99 -0.61 -8.97 8.72
CA PRO A 99 -0.56 -8.10 7.55
C PRO A 99 0.25 -8.70 6.39
N ALA A 100 1.39 -9.33 6.68
CA ALA A 100 2.22 -9.97 5.67
C ALA A 100 1.52 -11.18 5.03
N ASN A 101 0.79 -11.98 5.82
CA ASN A 101 0.01 -13.11 5.32
C ASN A 101 -1.14 -12.67 4.40
N LEU A 102 -1.85 -11.59 4.77
CA LEU A 102 -2.91 -11.02 3.94
C LEU A 102 -2.35 -10.42 2.64
N ALA A 103 -1.18 -9.78 2.70
CA ALA A 103 -0.49 -9.28 1.52
C ALA A 103 -0.08 -10.43 0.58
N LEU A 104 0.48 -11.51 1.12
CA LEU A 104 0.83 -12.72 0.37
C LEU A 104 -0.39 -13.32 -0.32
N ALA A 105 -1.49 -13.50 0.42
CA ALA A 105 -2.75 -14.00 -0.11
C ALA A 105 -3.25 -13.11 -1.27
N LYS A 106 -3.16 -11.78 -1.12
CA LYS A 106 -3.61 -10.86 -2.15
C LYS A 106 -2.71 -10.89 -3.40
N GLN A 107 -1.39 -10.96 -3.22
CA GLN A 107 -0.45 -11.08 -4.34
C GLN A 107 -0.68 -12.38 -5.12
N PHE A 108 -0.91 -13.48 -4.40
CA PHE A 108 -1.23 -14.77 -5.00
C PHE A 108 -2.56 -14.73 -5.78
N ASP A 109 -3.60 -14.13 -5.19
CA ASP A 109 -4.91 -13.93 -5.84
C ASP A 109 -4.78 -13.15 -7.16
N LEU A 110 -4.06 -12.02 -7.14
CA LEU A 110 -3.85 -11.21 -8.34
C LEU A 110 -3.08 -11.96 -9.42
N ALA A 111 -2.04 -12.70 -9.06
CA ALA A 111 -1.28 -13.49 -10.02
C ALA A 111 -2.09 -14.67 -10.58
N LEU A 112 -2.95 -15.31 -9.78
CA LEU A 112 -3.89 -16.33 -10.28
C LEU A 112 -4.88 -15.74 -11.28
N GLN A 113 -5.46 -14.58 -10.98
CA GLN A 113 -6.37 -13.88 -11.88
C GLN A 113 -5.67 -13.49 -13.19
N GLY A 114 -4.46 -12.95 -13.10
CA GLY A 114 -3.63 -12.63 -14.27
C GLY A 114 -3.32 -13.84 -15.14
N ALA A 115 -2.97 -14.97 -14.51
CA ALA A 115 -2.66 -16.20 -15.23
C ALA A 115 -3.88 -16.75 -15.96
N LEU A 116 -5.04 -16.78 -15.29
CA LEU A 116 -6.28 -17.34 -15.84
C LEU A 116 -6.97 -16.41 -16.84
N ALA A 117 -6.60 -15.13 -16.89
CA ALA A 117 -7.01 -14.23 -17.97
C ALA A 117 -6.37 -14.60 -19.32
N SER A 118 -5.23 -15.30 -19.31
CA SER A 118 -4.58 -15.84 -20.51
C SER A 118 -5.07 -17.26 -20.81
N PRO A 119 -5.55 -17.56 -22.04
CA PRO A 119 -5.90 -18.93 -22.42
C PRO A 119 -4.74 -19.90 -22.22
N GLY A 120 -4.94 -20.92 -21.39
CA GLY A 120 -3.90 -21.89 -21.02
C GLY A 120 -2.84 -21.38 -20.04
N GLY A 121 -2.98 -20.15 -19.52
CA GLY A 121 -1.99 -19.53 -18.64
C GLY A 121 -1.82 -20.22 -17.29
N CYS A 122 -0.65 -20.11 -16.70
CA CYS A 122 -0.29 -20.79 -15.47
C CYS A 122 0.45 -19.87 -14.50
N LEU A 123 0.58 -20.32 -13.26
CA LEU A 123 1.27 -19.58 -12.22
C LEU A 123 2.71 -20.05 -12.10
N GLN A 124 3.66 -19.12 -12.11
CA GLN A 124 5.01 -19.34 -11.64
C GLN A 124 5.17 -18.80 -10.22
N VAL A 125 5.79 -19.60 -9.36
CA VAL A 125 6.18 -19.24 -7.99
C VAL A 125 7.70 -19.18 -7.94
N VAL A 126 8.24 -18.09 -7.41
CA VAL A 126 9.67 -17.93 -7.12
C VAL A 126 9.85 -17.79 -5.63
N VAL A 127 10.77 -18.57 -5.07
CA VAL A 127 11.13 -18.55 -3.65
C VAL A 127 12.58 -18.09 -3.53
N ASP A 128 12.79 -16.96 -2.86
CA ASP A 128 14.11 -16.47 -2.49
C ASP A 128 14.39 -16.79 -1.01
N PRO A 129 15.36 -17.66 -0.70
CA PRO A 129 15.74 -18.01 0.67
C PRO A 129 16.51 -16.89 1.38
N ARG A 130 16.95 -15.85 0.68
CA ARG A 130 17.68 -14.73 1.27
C ARG A 130 16.71 -13.65 1.71
N SER A 131 16.11 -13.85 2.88
CA SER A 131 15.31 -12.80 3.50
C SER A 131 16.13 -11.54 3.77
N ARG A 132 15.69 -10.41 3.21
CA ARG A 132 16.23 -9.08 3.49
C ARG A 132 15.33 -8.24 4.41
N SER A 133 14.20 -8.81 4.86
CA SER A 133 13.09 -8.07 5.48
C SER A 133 12.49 -8.74 6.72
N GLY A 134 13.14 -9.76 7.29
CA GLY A 134 12.69 -10.42 8.54
C GLY A 134 11.73 -11.60 8.34
N ASN A 135 11.40 -11.96 7.11
CA ASN A 135 10.74 -13.23 6.76
C ASN A 135 11.75 -14.39 6.74
N LEU A 136 11.31 -15.66 6.64
CA LEU A 136 12.23 -16.78 6.36
C LEU A 136 12.53 -16.93 4.86
N PHE A 137 11.55 -16.58 4.02
CA PHE A 137 11.62 -16.63 2.55
C PHE A 137 10.86 -15.43 1.97
N ASN A 138 11.27 -14.96 0.79
CA ASN A 138 10.44 -14.07 -0.03
C ASN A 138 9.78 -14.90 -1.13
N TYR A 139 8.48 -14.64 -1.37
CA TYR A 139 7.71 -15.32 -2.41
C TYR A 139 7.32 -14.32 -3.50
N GLY A 140 7.56 -14.69 -4.76
CA GLY A 140 7.05 -14.01 -5.94
C GLY A 140 6.02 -14.90 -6.65
N PHE A 141 4.92 -14.30 -7.09
CA PHE A 141 3.88 -14.97 -7.87
C PHE A 141 3.72 -14.25 -9.20
N PHE A 142 3.86 -14.98 -10.30
CA PHE A 142 3.90 -14.40 -11.64
C PHE A 142 2.91 -15.12 -12.55
N PRO A 143 2.00 -14.38 -13.21
CA PRO A 143 1.15 -14.94 -14.24
C PRO A 143 1.99 -15.22 -15.50
N VAL A 144 1.86 -16.43 -16.03
CA VAL A 144 2.58 -16.88 -17.23
C VAL A 144 1.59 -17.17 -18.34
N GLU A 145 1.89 -16.70 -19.55
CA GLU A 145 1.07 -16.94 -20.74
C GLU A 145 1.02 -18.43 -21.10
N GLY A 146 -0.11 -18.88 -21.63
CA GLY A 146 -0.33 -20.31 -21.89
C GLY A 146 0.65 -20.98 -22.83
N ARG A 147 1.28 -20.24 -23.75
CA ARG A 147 2.31 -20.79 -24.65
C ARG A 147 3.57 -21.28 -23.94
N PHE A 148 3.79 -20.87 -22.68
CA PHE A 148 4.90 -21.32 -21.84
C PHE A 148 4.48 -22.36 -20.81
N CYS A 149 3.20 -22.74 -20.80
CA CYS A 149 2.60 -23.62 -19.81
C CYS A 149 2.33 -25.00 -20.40
N SER A 150 2.30 -26.01 -19.52
CA SER A 150 1.95 -27.40 -19.85
C SER A 150 0.62 -27.81 -19.23
#